data_AF-A0A9D2F108-F1
#
_entry.id   AF-A0A9D2F108-F1
#
_cell.length_a   1.000
_cell.length_b   1.000
_cell.length_c   1.000
_cell.angle_alpha   90.00
_cell.angle_beta   90.00
_cell.angle_gamma   90.00
#
_symmetry.space_group_name_H-M   'P 1'
#
loop_
_entity.id
_entity.type
_entity.pdbx_description
1 polymer ?
#
loop_
_entity_poly.entity_id
_entity_poly.type
_entity_poly.pdbx_seq_one_letter_code
_entity_poly.pdbx_strand_id
1 'polypeptide(L)'
;MTKIIHTITINRYSAKAVGCALQLVLGTYGSYGIEQLQIYTDETWDGLLITANFVTRNGVTSVVVPSSGLIDVPPEATASPGMGNIVIDGTADGQRIYSVNVPYIVLDHADVDGA
;
A
#
# COMPACT_ATOMS: atom_id res chain seq x y z
N MET A 1 -17.01 -2.56 -12.28
CA MET A 1 -16.43 -3.63 -11.44
C MET A 1 -16.23 -3.07 -10.04
N THR A 2 -16.63 -3.80 -9.01
CA THR A 2 -16.45 -3.34 -7.61
C THR A 2 -14.99 -3.53 -7.20
N LYS A 3 -14.37 -2.51 -6.63
CA LYS A 3 -12.99 -2.56 -6.12
C LYS A 3 -12.94 -3.36 -4.81
N ILE A 4 -11.83 -4.03 -4.56
CA ILE A 4 -11.53 -4.64 -3.26
C ILE A 4 -10.79 -3.59 -2.44
N ILE A 5 -11.29 -3.28 -1.25
CA ILE A 5 -10.74 -2.22 -0.40
C ILE A 5 -10.09 -2.86 0.82
N HIS A 6 -8.81 -2.57 1.01
CA HIS A 6 -8.03 -2.94 2.18
C HIS A 6 -7.84 -1.74 3.08
N THR A 7 -7.96 -1.93 4.39
CA THR A 7 -7.83 -0.82 5.33
C THR A 7 -6.46 -0.82 5.98
N ILE A 8 -5.77 0.32 5.95
CA ILE A 8 -4.56 0.58 6.72
C ILE A 8 -4.86 1.64 7.78
N THR A 9 -4.44 1.38 9.01
CA THR A 9 -4.54 2.35 10.12
C THR A 9 -3.15 2.71 10.62
N ILE A 10 -2.95 3.99 10.91
CA ILE A 10 -1.69 4.54 11.38
C ILE A 10 -1.92 5.26 12.70
N ASN A 11 -1.13 4.92 13.71
CA ASN A 11 -1.09 5.61 14.99
C ASN A 11 0.35 5.91 15.35
N ARG A 12 0.71 7.20 15.43
CA ARG A 12 2.10 7.66 15.49
C ARG A 12 2.90 7.02 14.35
N TYR A 13 3.96 6.29 14.68
CA TYR A 13 4.79 5.58 13.71
C TYR A 13 4.23 4.18 13.37
N SER A 14 3.27 3.65 14.12
CA SER A 14 2.74 2.29 13.93
C SER A 14 1.74 2.27 12.79
N ALA A 15 1.95 1.44 11.78
CA ALA A 15 1.00 1.20 10.69
C ALA A 15 0.65 -0.28 10.58
N LYS A 16 -0.61 -0.57 10.31
CA LYS A 16 -1.12 -1.95 10.20
C LYS A 16 -2.25 -2.06 9.19
N ALA A 17 -2.23 -3.12 8.40
CA ALA A 17 -3.40 -3.58 7.64
C ALA A 17 -4.40 -4.20 8.62
N VAL A 18 -5.68 -3.86 8.48
CA VAL A 18 -6.77 -4.33 9.34
C VAL A 18 -7.54 -5.45 8.64
N GLY A 19 -7.96 -6.46 9.40
CA GLY A 19 -8.74 -7.58 8.87
C GLY A 19 -7.91 -8.65 8.15
N CYS A 20 -6.57 -8.52 8.16
CA CYS A 20 -5.65 -9.52 7.62
C CYS A 20 -5.17 -10.45 8.74
N ALA A 21 -5.15 -11.76 8.50
CA ALA A 21 -4.70 -12.75 9.49
C ALA A 21 -3.19 -12.71 9.76
N LEU A 22 -2.38 -12.39 8.73
CA LEU A 22 -0.91 -12.34 8.83
C LEU A 22 -0.33 -11.13 8.09
N GLN A 23 -0.70 -10.96 6.82
CA GLN A 23 -0.25 -9.87 5.97
C GLN A 23 -1.30 -9.52 4.92
N LEU A 24 -1.19 -8.32 4.37
CA LEU A 24 -2.04 -7.85 3.28
C LEU A 24 -1.77 -8.67 2.00
N VAL A 25 -2.82 -9.06 1.28
CA VAL A 25 -2.70 -9.79 0.00
C VAL A 25 -3.24 -8.89 -1.10
N LEU A 26 -2.39 -8.52 -2.06
CA LEU A 26 -2.75 -7.67 -3.20
C LEU A 26 -2.92 -8.53 -4.46
N GLY A 27 -3.80 -9.53 -4.37
CA GLY A 27 -4.12 -10.45 -5.46
C GLY A 27 -2.94 -11.31 -5.91
N THR A 28 -2.93 -11.66 -7.20
CA THR A 28 -1.86 -12.39 -7.87
C THR A 28 -1.07 -11.47 -8.80
N TYR A 29 0.17 -11.83 -9.14
CA TYR A 29 1.01 -10.99 -10.00
C TYR A 29 0.35 -10.78 -11.37
N GLY A 30 0.61 -9.62 -11.98
CA GLY A 30 0.00 -9.23 -13.25
C GLY A 30 -1.47 -8.79 -13.16
N SER A 31 -2.16 -9.02 -12.04
CA SER A 31 -3.49 -8.43 -11.78
C SER A 31 -3.35 -7.00 -11.26
N TYR A 32 -4.07 -6.05 -11.87
CA TYR A 32 -4.06 -4.64 -11.45
C TYR A 32 -5.41 -3.96 -11.69
N GLY A 33 -5.62 -2.81 -11.03
CA GLY A 33 -6.84 -2.02 -11.19
C GLY A 33 -8.05 -2.51 -10.38
N ILE A 34 -7.90 -3.51 -9.51
CA ILE A 34 -8.98 -4.06 -8.66
C ILE A 34 -8.80 -3.67 -7.19
N GLU A 35 -7.56 -3.62 -6.72
CA GLU A 35 -7.21 -3.39 -5.31
C GLU A 35 -7.10 -1.89 -4.97
N GLN A 36 -7.61 -1.50 -3.81
CA GLN A 36 -7.50 -0.16 -3.23
C GLN A 36 -7.06 -0.21 -1.77
N LEU A 37 -6.42 0.86 -1.32
CA LEU A 37 -6.10 1.09 0.09
C LEU A 37 -6.95 2.23 0.63
N GLN A 38 -7.67 1.99 1.72
CA GLN A 38 -8.26 3.01 2.56
C GLN A 38 -7.34 3.25 3.75
N ILE A 39 -6.73 4.44 3.81
CA ILE A 39 -5.75 4.81 4.83
C ILE A 39 -6.42 5.74 5.84
N TYR A 40 -6.23 5.44 7.12
CA TYR A 40 -6.62 6.30 8.24
C TYR A 40 -5.39 6.64 9.08
N THR A 41 -5.17 7.93 9.30
CA THR A 41 -4.12 8.48 10.16
C THR A 41 -4.70 9.01 11.47
N ASP A 42 -3.87 9.04 12.52
CA ASP A 42 -4.17 9.79 13.74
C ASP A 42 -3.68 11.25 13.64
N GLU A 43 -3.91 12.02 14.71
CA GLU A 43 -3.58 13.44 14.76
C GLU A 43 -2.08 13.77 14.57
N THR A 44 -1.18 12.78 14.71
CA THR A 44 0.27 13.02 14.52
C THR A 44 0.64 13.25 13.06
N TRP A 45 -0.28 12.97 12.13
CA TRP A 45 -0.11 13.16 10.70
C TRP A 45 -0.93 14.33 10.14
N ASP A 46 -1.67 15.04 11.00
CA ASP A 46 -2.50 16.16 10.58
C ASP A 46 -1.65 17.28 9.95
N GLY A 47 -2.14 17.83 8.85
CA GLY A 47 -1.44 18.90 8.11
C GLY A 47 -0.25 18.44 7.26
N LEU A 48 0.07 17.13 7.24
CA LEU A 48 1.12 16.59 6.39
C LEU A 48 0.60 16.24 4.99
N LEU A 49 1.44 16.43 3.98
CA LEU A 49 1.27 15.77 2.69
C LEU A 49 1.60 14.28 2.85
N ILE A 50 0.60 13.43 2.67
CA ILE A 50 0.72 11.98 2.85
C ILE A 50 1.01 11.29 1.52
N THR A 51 2.00 10.41 1.51
CA THR A 51 2.37 9.56 0.36
C THR A 51 2.47 8.11 0.81
N ALA A 52 1.83 7.20 0.09
CA ALA A 52 2.00 5.76 0.24
C ALA A 52 3.10 5.27 -0.71
N ASN A 53 4.16 4.67 -0.16
CA ASN A 53 5.30 4.17 -0.91
C ASN A 53 5.24 2.64 -0.95
N PHE A 54 5.01 2.07 -2.14
CA PHE A 54 5.04 0.65 -2.41
C PHE A 54 6.48 0.25 -2.73
N VAL A 55 7.15 -0.37 -1.76
CA VAL A 55 8.55 -0.79 -1.83
C VAL A 55 8.59 -2.28 -2.19
N THR A 56 9.14 -2.59 -3.35
CA THR A 56 9.38 -3.95 -3.83
C THR A 56 10.87 -4.16 -4.08
N ARG A 57 11.26 -5.40 -4.44
CA ARG A 57 12.62 -5.68 -4.93
C ARG A 57 12.98 -4.89 -6.20
N ASN A 58 11.97 -4.52 -7.00
CA ASN A 58 12.16 -3.87 -8.29
C ASN A 58 12.21 -2.33 -8.19
N GLY A 59 11.90 -1.76 -7.02
CA GLY A 59 11.95 -0.32 -6.79
C GLY A 59 10.84 0.18 -5.86
N VAL A 60 10.67 1.51 -5.86
CA VAL A 60 9.65 2.20 -5.07
C VAL A 60 8.69 2.89 -6.01
N THR A 61 7.39 2.67 -5.80
CA THR A 61 6.31 3.41 -6.47
C THR A 61 5.55 4.21 -5.43
N SER A 62 5.41 5.51 -5.63
CA SER A 62 4.83 6.43 -4.65
C SER A 62 3.50 6.99 -5.14
N VAL A 63 2.49 6.98 -4.28
CA VAL A 63 1.14 7.49 -4.57
C VAL A 63 0.77 8.51 -3.50
N VAL A 64 0.44 9.74 -3.91
CA VAL A 64 -0.07 10.76 -2.99
C VAL A 64 -1.44 10.33 -2.50
N VAL A 65 -1.64 10.35 -1.19
CA VAL A 65 -2.90 9.97 -0.54
C VAL A 65 -3.78 11.21 -0.46
N PRO A 66 -4.97 11.22 -1.10
CA PRO A 66 -5.90 12.34 -1.01
C PRO A 66 -6.50 12.41 0.40
N SER A 67 -7.21 13.51 0.71
CA SER A 67 -7.87 13.69 2.00
C SER A 67 -8.93 12.63 2.32
N SER A 68 -9.46 11.93 1.32
CA SER A 68 -10.36 10.79 1.52
C SER A 68 -9.64 9.55 2.08
N GLY A 69 -8.31 9.50 2.01
CA GLY A 69 -7.50 8.35 2.39
C GLY A 69 -7.54 7.19 1.39
N LEU A 70 -8.33 7.30 0.31
CA LEU A 70 -8.56 6.21 -0.63
C LEU A 70 -7.63 6.34 -1.85
N ILE A 71 -6.82 5.31 -2.11
CA ILE A 71 -5.94 5.23 -3.29
C ILE A 71 -6.08 3.88 -4.00
N ASP A 72 -5.85 3.89 -5.31
CA ASP A 72 -5.63 2.65 -6.07
C ASP A 72 -4.24 2.08 -5.80
N VAL A 73 -4.14 0.75 -5.77
CA VAL A 73 -2.85 0.06 -5.79
C VAL A 73 -2.26 0.20 -7.21
N PRO A 74 -1.04 0.74 -7.36
CA PRO A 74 -0.43 0.92 -8.67
C PRO A 74 -0.02 -0.44 -9.27
N PRO A 75 -0.08 -0.60 -10.60
CA PRO A 75 0.27 -1.87 -11.26
C PRO A 75 1.71 -2.32 -10.97
N GLU A 76 2.63 -1.40 -10.74
CA GLU A 76 4.02 -1.70 -10.37
C GLU A 76 4.14 -2.44 -9.03
N ALA A 77 3.19 -2.22 -8.11
CA ALA A 77 3.18 -2.91 -6.82
C ALA A 77 2.80 -4.40 -6.94
N THR A 78 2.15 -4.80 -8.04
CA THR A 78 1.70 -6.18 -8.33
C THR A 78 2.39 -6.79 -9.57
N ALA A 79 3.40 -6.11 -10.11
CA ALA A 79 4.10 -6.53 -11.33
C ALA A 79 4.96 -7.81 -11.18
N SER A 80 5.20 -8.27 -9.94
CA SER A 80 5.95 -9.51 -9.68
C SER A 80 5.42 -10.19 -8.42
N PRO A 81 5.46 -11.53 -8.35
CA PRO A 81 5.05 -12.24 -7.14
C PRO A 81 6.06 -12.04 -6.01
N GLY A 82 5.60 -12.24 -4.78
CA GLY A 82 6.42 -12.18 -3.57
C GLY A 82 6.08 -11.02 -2.64
N MET A 83 7.02 -10.71 -1.74
CA MET A 83 6.80 -9.75 -0.66
C MET A 83 7.13 -8.31 -1.08
N GLY A 84 6.34 -7.36 -0.58
CA GLY A 84 6.62 -5.93 -0.60
C GLY A 84 6.25 -5.29 0.72
N ASN A 85 6.59 -4.00 0.87
CA ASN A 85 6.19 -3.20 2.02
C ASN A 85 5.53 -1.91 1.55
N ILE A 86 4.47 -1.49 2.22
CA ILE A 86 3.93 -0.14 2.12
C ILE A 86 4.49 0.68 3.26
N VAL A 87 5.09 1.83 2.95
CA VAL A 87 5.56 2.80 3.92
C VAL A 87 4.84 4.12 3.69
N ILE A 88 4.18 4.62 4.73
CA ILE A 88 3.52 5.91 4.67
C ILE A 88 4.52 6.99 5.05
N ASP A 89 4.60 8.02 4.22
CA ASP A 89 5.49 9.17 4.34
C ASP A 89 4.64 10.43 4.49
N GLY A 90 4.95 11.24 5.50
CA GLY A 90 4.25 12.47 5.83
C GLY A 90 5.23 13.62 5.85
N THR A 91 5.00 14.65 5.03
CA THR A 91 5.90 15.81 4.92
C THR A 91 5.16 17.13 5.08
N ALA A 92 5.76 18.08 5.82
CA ALA A 92 5.34 19.48 5.86
C ALA A 92 6.50 20.34 6.35
N ASP A 93 6.72 21.53 5.76
CA ASP A 93 7.63 22.56 6.26
C ASP A 93 9.02 22.07 6.75
N GLY A 94 9.67 21.22 5.95
CA GLY A 94 10.99 20.65 6.28
C GLY A 94 10.99 19.51 7.29
N GLN A 95 9.82 19.11 7.80
CA GLN A 95 9.63 17.93 8.63
C GLN A 95 9.22 16.73 7.76
N ARG A 96 9.63 15.53 8.21
CA ARG A 96 9.28 14.25 7.59
C ARG A 96 9.09 13.18 8.64
N ILE A 97 8.03 12.39 8.53
CA ILE A 97 7.75 11.22 9.36
C ILE A 97 7.47 10.02 8.45
N TYR A 98 7.94 8.85 8.87
CA TYR A 98 7.63 7.59 8.21
C TYR A 98 6.91 6.65 9.17
N SER A 99 5.97 5.87 8.65
CA SER A 99 5.44 4.73 9.38
C SER A 99 6.47 3.58 9.40
N VAL A 100 6.26 2.62 10.31
CA VAL A 100 6.80 1.27 10.15
C VAL A 100 6.22 0.63 8.88
N ASN A 101 6.86 -0.44 8.42
CA ASN A 101 6.42 -1.19 7.25
C ASN A 101 5.05 -1.83 7.49
N VAL A 102 4.17 -1.72 6.48
CA VAL A 102 3.00 -2.60 6.33
C VAL A 102 3.36 -3.66 5.29
N PRO A 103 3.66 -4.91 5.70
CA PRO A 103 4.02 -5.96 4.76
C PRO A 103 2.81 -6.38 3.93
N TYR A 104 3.05 -6.62 2.64
CA TYR A 104 2.08 -7.22 1.73
C TYR A 104 2.71 -8.32 0.88
N ILE A 105 1.87 -9.19 0.33
CA ILE A 105 2.26 -10.22 -0.62
C ILE A 105 1.45 -10.13 -1.89
N VAL A 106 2.11 -10.40 -3.01
CA VAL A 106 1.51 -10.67 -4.31
C VAL A 106 1.67 -12.15 -4.56
N LEU A 107 0.56 -12.85 -4.77
CA LEU A 107 0.57 -14.30 -4.93
C LEU A 107 1.05 -14.69 -6.33
N ASP A 108 1.71 -15.84 -6.40
CA ASP A 108 2.03 -16.48 -7.67
C ASP A 108 0.79 -17.16 -8.27
N HIS A 109 0.80 -17.37 -9.58
CA HIS A 109 -0.18 -18.19 -10.27
C HIS A 109 0.48 -18.92 -11.44
N ALA A 110 -0.06 -20.09 -11.80
CA ALA A 110 0.43 -20.84 -12.96
C ALA A 110 0.27 -20.04 -14.25
N ASP A 111 1.19 -20.24 -15.20
CA ASP A 111 1.14 -19.58 -16.51
C ASP A 111 -0.22 -19.80 -17.17
N VAL A 112 -0.86 -18.69 -17.56
CA VAL A 112 -2.16 -18.68 -18.23
C VAL A 112 -2.02 -18.63 -19.75
N ASP A 113 -0.82 -18.37 -20.25
CA ASP A 113 -0.53 -18.19 -21.69
C ASP A 113 -0.18 -19.50 -22.42
N GLY A 114 -0.17 -20.64 -21.73
CA GLY A 114 -0.07 -21.99 -22.32
C GLY A 114 1.02 -22.14 -23.39
N ALA A 115 2.26 -22.39 -22.97
CA ALA A 115 3.33 -22.79 -23.89
C ALA A 115 3.19 -24.26 -24.33
#